data_AF-W2KDY0-F1
#
_entry.id   AF-W2KDY0-F1
#
_cell.length_a   1.000
_cell.length_b   1.000
_cell.length_c   1.000
_cell.angle_alpha   90.00
_cell.angle_beta   90.00
_cell.angle_gamma   90.00
#
_symmetry.space_group_name_H-M   'P 1'
#
loop_
_entity.id
_entity.type
_entity.pdbx_description
1 polymer ?
#
loop_
_entity_poly.entity_id
_entity_poly.type
_entity_poly.pdbx_seq_one_letter_code
_entity_poly.pdbx_strand_id
1 'polypeptide(L)'
;MPKRIPWLERAIAADEADADVVLVGFKSYDVAKSNTMACTMCLASEHHRIRYRLLVCTSSACSEAQEDACAWRGKILTCLSTNRVSVYDYGDHTAEGFSPKKKKLSASQKTFCREMAKHHLRPLRIRHAMARKFSTPLENLPNLSVVQNFVNHYSRTNLENHDRVDEIREWIHAKNFTGAESKDQAFTFSWEVDEKGKSVVGNGSDAKPFVIELTTKGLVTQMLLPPDSFILHADATYKMNHRGYPVVVVGISDRARVFHLVALFIVSQETQPIFEAVLLSLRRLFYYITCRDLVVRYALADADQAQYNALSSVRRLKDFPRSYHLA
;
A
#
# COMPACT_ATOMS: atom_id res chain seq x y z
N MET A 1 3.91 51.88 -7.02
CA MET A 1 2.86 51.08 -6.31
C MET A 1 2.39 49.97 -7.26
N PRO A 2 2.35 48.69 -6.87
CA PRO A 2 1.81 47.66 -7.76
C PRO A 2 0.34 47.96 -8.07
N LYS A 3 -0.03 47.95 -9.35
CA LYS A 3 -1.40 48.20 -9.81
C LYS A 3 -2.35 47.20 -9.12
N ARG A 4 -3.31 47.70 -8.33
CA ARG A 4 -4.37 46.86 -7.75
C ARG A 4 -5.20 46.29 -8.89
N ILE A 5 -5.22 44.96 -9.02
CA ILE A 5 -6.08 44.26 -9.96
C ILE A 5 -7.52 44.34 -9.44
N PRO A 6 -8.49 44.90 -10.18
CA PRO A 6 -9.88 44.97 -9.77
C PRO A 6 -10.55 43.61 -10.00
N TRP A 7 -10.49 42.74 -9.00
CA TRP A 7 -11.10 41.41 -9.04
C TRP A 7 -12.63 41.50 -9.05
N LEU A 8 -13.27 40.79 -9.98
CA LEU A 8 -14.71 40.60 -10.01
C LEU A 8 -15.10 39.42 -9.12
N GLU A 9 -16.15 39.61 -8.33
CA GLU A 9 -16.66 38.61 -7.40
C GLU A 9 -17.63 37.66 -8.10
N ARG A 10 -17.35 36.35 -8.01
CA ARG A 10 -18.23 35.30 -8.56
C ARG A 10 -18.93 34.50 -7.48
N ALA A 11 -18.25 34.28 -6.36
CA ALA A 11 -18.82 33.71 -5.15
C ALA A 11 -18.05 34.21 -3.93
N ILE A 12 -18.73 34.50 -2.82
CA ILE A 12 -18.12 35.00 -1.59
C ILE A 12 -18.56 34.11 -0.44
N ALA A 13 -17.58 33.55 0.29
CA ALA A 13 -17.82 32.70 1.45
C ALA A 13 -18.86 31.60 1.20
N ALA A 14 -18.89 31.07 -0.03
CA ALA A 14 -19.73 29.96 -0.42
C ALA A 14 -19.23 28.66 0.24
N ASP A 15 -20.09 27.65 0.32
CA ASP A 15 -19.60 26.31 0.67
C ASP A 15 -18.80 25.69 -0.49
N GLU A 16 -18.18 24.52 -0.26
CA GLU A 16 -17.35 23.86 -1.26
C GLU A 16 -18.15 23.43 -2.49
N ALA A 17 -19.44 23.08 -2.34
CA ALA A 17 -20.27 22.60 -3.43
C ALA A 17 -20.67 23.74 -4.37
N ASP A 18 -21.14 24.87 -3.81
CA ASP A 18 -21.52 26.07 -4.55
C ASP A 18 -20.31 26.69 -5.27
N ALA A 19 -19.16 26.71 -4.61
CA ALA A 19 -17.93 27.17 -5.23
C ALA A 19 -17.47 26.25 -6.38
N ASP A 20 -17.61 24.92 -6.24
CA ASP A 20 -17.31 23.97 -7.31
C ASP A 20 -18.20 24.23 -8.54
N VAL A 21 -19.49 24.58 -8.36
CA VAL A 21 -20.39 24.94 -9.49
C VAL A 21 -19.85 26.14 -10.27
N VAL A 22 -19.42 27.20 -9.58
CA VAL A 22 -18.84 28.40 -10.21
C VAL A 22 -17.54 28.06 -10.95
N LEU A 23 -16.67 27.26 -10.32
CA LEU A 23 -15.41 26.83 -10.92
C LEU A 23 -15.60 25.92 -12.13
N VAL A 24 -16.65 25.09 -12.14
CA VAL A 24 -17.06 24.30 -13.31
C VAL A 24 -17.52 25.21 -14.45
N GLY A 25 -18.01 26.42 -14.17
CA GLY A 25 -18.36 27.41 -15.19
C GLY A 25 -17.17 28.03 -15.92
N PHE A 26 -16.00 28.13 -15.27
CA PHE A 26 -14.80 28.72 -15.89
C PHE A 26 -14.21 27.86 -17.01
N LYS A 27 -13.45 28.46 -17.93
CA LYS A 27 -12.67 27.69 -18.92
C LYS A 27 -11.55 26.89 -18.26
N SER A 28 -10.96 25.95 -18.97
CA SER A 28 -9.82 25.16 -18.48
C SER A 28 -8.74 26.07 -17.88
N TYR A 29 -8.34 25.77 -16.64
CA TYR A 29 -7.39 26.56 -15.87
C TYR A 29 -6.47 25.67 -15.03
N ASP A 30 -5.29 26.20 -14.72
CA ASP A 30 -4.33 25.63 -13.77
C ASP A 30 -3.99 26.62 -12.65
N VAL A 31 -3.49 26.09 -11.52
CA VAL A 31 -3.10 26.89 -10.36
C VAL A 31 -1.64 27.32 -10.52
N ALA A 32 -1.41 28.59 -10.84
CA ALA A 32 -0.06 29.14 -10.99
C ALA A 32 0.63 29.43 -9.66
N LYS A 33 -0.14 29.76 -8.61
CA LYS A 33 0.40 30.07 -7.27
C LYS A 33 -0.55 29.56 -6.20
N SER A 34 0.00 28.98 -5.13
CA SER A 34 -0.78 28.49 -3.99
C SER A 34 -0.04 28.76 -2.68
N ASN A 35 -0.47 29.77 -1.92
CA ASN A 35 0.15 30.19 -0.67
C ASN A 35 -0.85 30.17 0.48
N THR A 36 -0.35 30.13 1.72
CA THR A 36 -1.16 30.30 2.93
C THR A 36 -0.90 31.65 3.59
N MET A 37 -1.96 32.37 3.95
CA MET A 37 -1.88 33.69 4.58
C MET A 37 -2.88 33.77 5.76
N ALA A 38 -2.78 34.82 6.58
CA ALA A 38 -3.72 35.05 7.67
C ALA A 38 -5.14 35.16 7.13
N CYS A 39 -6.12 34.55 7.82
CA CYS A 39 -7.50 34.59 7.38
C CYS A 39 -8.05 36.02 7.45
N THR A 40 -8.59 36.49 6.33
CA THR A 40 -9.31 37.76 6.24
C THR A 40 -10.80 37.56 5.95
N MET A 41 -11.28 36.31 5.92
CA MET A 41 -12.66 35.94 5.56
C MET A 41 -13.57 35.71 6.77
N CYS A 42 -12.99 35.39 7.93
CA CYS A 42 -13.74 35.10 9.13
C CYS A 42 -13.49 36.20 10.16
N LEU A 43 -14.55 36.65 10.82
CA LEU A 43 -14.52 37.64 11.90
C LEU A 43 -14.07 37.03 13.25
N ALA A 44 -13.69 35.75 13.27
CA ALA A 44 -13.38 35.02 14.49
C ALA A 44 -12.00 35.39 15.05
N SER A 45 -11.92 35.49 16.37
CA SER A 45 -10.75 35.83 17.20
C SER A 45 -9.61 34.81 17.15
N GLU A 46 -9.79 33.68 16.46
CA GLU A 46 -8.77 32.65 16.33
C GLU A 46 -7.93 32.85 15.07
N HIS A 47 -6.60 32.89 15.23
CA HIS A 47 -5.63 33.00 14.14
C HIS A 47 -5.59 31.73 13.28
N HIS A 48 -6.50 31.61 12.32
CA HIS A 48 -6.45 30.58 11.30
C HIS A 48 -5.99 31.14 9.96
N ARG A 49 -5.67 30.25 9.02
CA ARG A 49 -5.07 30.58 7.73
C ARG A 49 -6.07 30.39 6.60
N ILE A 50 -5.97 31.23 5.58
CA ILE A 50 -6.62 31.01 4.28
C ILE A 50 -5.58 30.50 3.28
N ARG A 51 -6.01 29.62 2.38
CA ARG A 51 -5.26 29.22 1.21
C ARG A 51 -5.63 30.12 0.04
N TYR A 52 -4.66 30.91 -0.39
CA TYR A 52 -4.73 31.79 -1.55
C TYR A 52 -4.23 31.05 -2.78
N ARG A 53 -5.06 30.94 -3.82
CA ARG A 53 -4.68 30.35 -5.11
C ARG A 53 -4.93 31.32 -6.25
N LEU A 54 -3.93 31.47 -7.12
CA LEU A 54 -4.04 32.21 -8.37
C LEU A 54 -4.16 31.22 -9.54
N LEU A 55 -5.14 31.46 -10.41
CA LEU A 55 -5.45 30.63 -11.57
C LEU A 55 -5.03 31.33 -12.85
N VAL A 56 -4.56 30.54 -13.81
CA VAL A 56 -4.25 30.99 -15.17
C VAL A 56 -5.03 30.15 -16.17
N CYS A 57 -5.44 30.76 -17.28
CA CYS A 57 -6.12 30.07 -18.36
C CYS A 57 -5.19 29.06 -19.03
N THR A 58 -5.69 27.84 -19.27
CA THR A 58 -5.00 26.78 -20.04
C THR A 58 -5.90 26.22 -21.13
N SER A 59 -6.87 27.02 -21.59
CA SER A 59 -7.78 26.64 -22.66
C SER A 59 -7.05 26.64 -24.01
N SER A 60 -7.06 25.50 -24.73
CA SER A 60 -6.50 25.40 -26.08
C SER A 60 -7.13 26.44 -27.03
N ALA A 61 -8.45 26.63 -26.94
CA ALA A 61 -9.16 27.65 -27.72
C ALA A 61 -8.62 29.08 -27.50
N CYS A 62 -8.14 29.40 -26.29
CA CYS A 62 -7.53 30.71 -26.03
C CYS A 62 -6.06 30.77 -26.47
N SER A 63 -5.35 29.65 -26.43
CA SER A 63 -3.96 29.54 -26.89
C SER A 63 -3.83 29.55 -28.40
N GLU A 64 -4.87 29.11 -29.13
CA GLU A 64 -4.91 29.11 -30.59
C GLU A 64 -5.35 30.47 -31.16
N ALA A 65 -6.09 31.27 -30.38
CA ALA A 65 -6.62 32.56 -30.80
C ALA A 65 -5.59 33.71 -30.74
N GLN A 66 -4.52 33.58 -29.94
CA GLN A 66 -3.45 34.58 -29.85
C GLN A 66 -2.13 33.93 -29.40
N GLU A 67 -1.00 34.46 -29.87
CA GLU A 67 0.33 33.99 -29.50
C GLU A 67 0.70 34.31 -28.04
N ASP A 68 0.17 35.42 -27.51
CA ASP A 68 0.37 35.81 -26.10
C ASP A 68 -0.52 35.04 -25.12
N ALA A 69 -0.05 34.95 -23.87
CA ALA A 69 -0.82 34.35 -22.79
C ALA A 69 -2.15 35.08 -22.56
N CYS A 70 -3.25 34.32 -22.62
CA CYS A 70 -4.62 34.77 -22.31
C CYS A 70 -4.67 35.69 -21.08
N ALA A 71 -5.32 36.85 -21.20
CA ALA A 71 -5.35 37.87 -20.16
C ALA A 71 -6.13 37.45 -18.89
N TRP A 72 -7.11 36.56 -19.04
CA TRP A 72 -7.92 36.04 -17.93
C TRP A 72 -7.10 35.48 -16.77
N ARG A 73 -7.45 35.86 -15.54
CA ARG A 73 -6.91 35.33 -14.29
C ARG A 73 -8.05 35.01 -13.33
N GLY A 74 -7.88 33.93 -12.56
CA GLY A 74 -8.80 33.58 -11.48
C GLY A 74 -8.12 33.65 -10.12
N LYS A 75 -8.91 33.81 -9.05
CA LYS A 75 -8.42 33.79 -7.67
C LYS A 75 -9.39 33.01 -6.80
N ILE A 76 -8.87 32.07 -6.03
CA ILE A 76 -9.64 31.29 -5.04
C ILE A 76 -9.05 31.54 -3.66
N LEU A 77 -9.91 31.89 -2.71
CA LEU A 77 -9.58 31.95 -1.30
C LEU A 77 -10.36 30.85 -0.58
N THR A 78 -9.67 29.95 0.12
CA THR A 78 -10.31 28.90 0.91
C THR A 78 -9.91 29.03 2.37
N CYS A 79 -10.89 29.19 3.26
CA CYS A 79 -10.64 29.16 4.69
C CYS A 79 -10.33 27.73 5.15
N LEU A 80 -9.20 27.53 5.84
CA LEU A 80 -8.77 26.19 6.26
C LEU A 80 -9.49 25.67 7.51
N SER A 81 -10.20 26.53 8.25
CA SER A 81 -11.00 26.12 9.41
C SER A 81 -12.45 25.86 9.03
N THR A 82 -13.07 26.78 8.29
CA THR A 82 -14.51 26.72 7.95
C THR A 82 -14.80 26.08 6.59
N ASN A 83 -13.77 25.79 5.79
CA ASN A 83 -13.87 25.32 4.40
C ASN A 83 -14.71 26.23 3.47
N ARG A 84 -14.99 27.48 3.88
CA ARG A 84 -15.67 28.46 3.02
C ARG A 84 -14.75 28.93 1.91
N VAL A 85 -15.31 29.10 0.71
CA VAL A 85 -14.56 29.43 -0.51
C VAL A 85 -15.09 30.72 -1.13
N SER A 86 -14.19 31.64 -1.46
CA SER A 86 -14.50 32.81 -2.30
C SER A 86 -13.76 32.70 -3.63
N VAL A 87 -14.49 32.93 -4.72
CA VAL A 87 -14.02 32.81 -6.10
C VAL A 87 -14.13 34.16 -6.79
N TYR A 88 -13.06 34.57 -7.45
CA TYR A 88 -12.96 35.81 -8.20
C TYR A 88 -12.32 35.56 -9.56
N ASP A 89 -12.59 36.43 -10.51
CA ASP A 89 -11.91 36.47 -11.81
C ASP A 89 -11.55 37.91 -12.21
N TYR A 90 -10.69 38.02 -13.22
CA TYR A 90 -10.24 39.28 -13.77
C TYR A 90 -9.83 39.11 -15.24
N GLY A 91 -10.24 40.07 -16.07
CA GLY A 91 -9.96 40.08 -17.50
C GLY A 91 -10.81 39.09 -18.28
N ASP A 92 -10.79 39.23 -19.60
CA ASP A 92 -11.56 38.38 -20.51
C ASP A 92 -10.71 37.26 -21.11
N HIS A 93 -11.39 36.19 -21.52
CA HIS A 93 -10.77 35.13 -22.31
C HIS A 93 -10.63 35.59 -23.77
N THR A 94 -9.50 35.28 -24.40
CA THR A 94 -9.21 35.66 -25.80
C THR A 94 -10.18 35.06 -26.82
N ALA A 95 -10.70 33.87 -26.55
CA ALA A 95 -11.66 33.18 -27.40
C ALA A 95 -12.96 32.96 -26.63
N GLU A 96 -14.10 32.89 -27.31
CA GLU A 96 -15.41 32.60 -26.70
C GLU A 96 -15.66 31.09 -26.51
N GLY A 97 -15.08 30.22 -27.33
CA GLY A 97 -15.26 28.77 -27.27
C GLY A 97 -14.68 28.07 -26.02
N PHE A 98 -15.36 27.03 -25.52
CA PHE A 98 -14.86 26.17 -24.44
C PHE A 98 -13.96 25.05 -24.99
N SER A 99 -12.83 24.81 -24.34
CA SER A 99 -12.00 23.62 -24.60
C SER A 99 -12.44 22.43 -23.73
N PRO A 100 -12.16 21.16 -24.15
CA PRO A 100 -12.43 19.99 -23.34
C PRO A 100 -11.69 20.08 -21.99
N LYS A 101 -12.45 20.03 -20.89
CA LYS A 101 -11.89 20.10 -19.54
C LYS A 101 -11.30 18.74 -19.14
N LYS A 102 -10.16 18.76 -18.45
CA LYS A 102 -9.66 17.58 -17.74
C LYS A 102 -10.72 17.13 -16.73
N LYS A 103 -11.21 15.89 -16.84
CA LYS A 103 -12.21 15.30 -15.94
C LYS A 103 -11.60 15.15 -14.54
N LYS A 104 -12.03 15.99 -13.60
CA LYS A 104 -11.60 16.00 -12.19
C LYS A 104 -12.63 15.27 -11.32
N LEU A 105 -12.19 14.75 -10.17
CA LEU A 105 -13.09 14.18 -9.17
C LEU A 105 -13.87 15.30 -8.48
N SER A 106 -15.20 15.21 -8.46
CA SER A 106 -16.06 16.10 -7.67
C SER A 106 -15.86 15.88 -6.16
N ALA A 107 -16.33 16.81 -5.33
CA ALA A 107 -16.32 16.64 -3.87
C ALA A 107 -17.03 15.35 -3.43
N SER A 108 -18.20 15.05 -3.99
CA SER A 108 -18.97 13.84 -3.70
C SER A 108 -18.25 12.56 -4.13
N GLN A 109 -17.58 12.56 -5.29
CA GLN A 109 -16.77 11.45 -5.77
C GLN A 109 -15.52 11.26 -4.90
N LYS A 110 -14.87 12.33 -4.44
CA LYS A 110 -13.74 12.25 -3.50
C LYS A 110 -14.17 11.59 -2.20
N THR A 111 -15.32 11.98 -1.62
CA THR A 111 -15.85 11.37 -0.39
C THR A 111 -16.11 9.88 -0.58
N PHE A 112 -16.72 9.50 -1.70
CA PHE A 112 -16.92 8.08 -2.03
C PHE A 112 -15.60 7.33 -2.21
N CYS A 113 -14.62 7.90 -2.92
CA CYS A 113 -13.30 7.30 -3.07
C CYS A 113 -12.60 7.08 -1.72
N ARG A 114 -12.74 8.02 -0.76
CA ARG A 114 -12.20 7.86 0.60
C ARG A 114 -12.89 6.72 1.35
N GLU A 115 -14.21 6.65 1.29
CA GLU A 115 -15.01 5.57 1.89
C GLU A 115 -14.59 4.19 1.34
N MET A 116 -14.52 4.05 0.02
CA MET A 116 -14.11 2.80 -0.61
C MET A 116 -12.64 2.46 -0.36
N ALA A 117 -11.77 3.47 -0.22
CA ALA A 117 -10.37 3.28 0.16
C ALA A 117 -10.23 2.74 1.60
N LYS A 118 -11.09 3.17 2.54
CA LYS A 118 -11.15 2.59 3.90
C LYS A 118 -11.51 1.11 3.88
N HIS A 119 -12.32 0.68 2.91
CA HIS A 119 -12.62 -0.74 2.67
C HIS A 119 -11.58 -1.46 1.80
N HIS A 120 -10.42 -0.86 1.58
CA HIS A 120 -9.30 -1.41 0.81
C HIS A 120 -9.67 -1.85 -0.62
N LEU A 121 -10.67 -1.21 -1.23
CA LEU A 121 -11.03 -1.48 -2.62
C LEU A 121 -9.93 -0.96 -3.57
N ARG A 122 -9.57 -1.79 -4.56
CA ARG A 122 -8.60 -1.38 -5.59
C ARG A 122 -9.12 -0.18 -6.40
N PRO A 123 -8.27 0.80 -6.78
CA PRO A 123 -8.71 2.00 -7.51
C PRO A 123 -9.53 1.73 -8.77
N LEU A 124 -9.25 0.65 -9.50
CA LEU A 124 -10.04 0.23 -10.65
C LEU A 124 -11.47 -0.14 -10.25
N ARG A 125 -11.64 -0.93 -9.18
CA ARG A 125 -12.96 -1.29 -8.64
C ARG A 125 -13.71 -0.07 -8.13
N ILE A 126 -13.00 0.88 -7.51
CA ILE A 126 -13.57 2.17 -7.08
C ILE A 126 -14.12 2.93 -8.28
N ARG A 127 -13.36 3.02 -9.39
CA ARG A 127 -13.82 3.70 -10.62
C ARG A 127 -15.09 3.06 -11.20
N HIS A 128 -15.16 1.74 -11.27
CA HIS A 128 -16.38 1.05 -11.74
C HIS A 128 -17.55 1.18 -10.77
N ALA A 129 -17.31 1.14 -9.46
CA ALA A 129 -18.34 1.37 -8.45
C ALA A 129 -18.87 2.80 -8.50
N MET A 130 -18.00 3.77 -8.79
CA MET A 130 -18.35 5.17 -8.98
C MET A 130 -19.28 5.35 -10.18
N ALA A 131 -19.02 4.66 -11.30
CA ALA A 131 -19.91 4.71 -12.47
C ALA A 131 -21.34 4.30 -12.12
N ARG A 132 -21.50 3.26 -11.30
CA ARG A 132 -22.81 2.79 -10.84
C ARG A 132 -23.44 3.72 -9.80
N LYS A 133 -22.67 4.17 -8.80
CA LYS A 133 -23.18 5.00 -7.69
C LYS A 133 -23.67 6.37 -8.15
N PHE A 134 -23.01 6.96 -9.14
CA PHE A 134 -23.34 8.30 -9.65
C PHE A 134 -24.03 8.26 -11.02
N SER A 135 -24.48 7.08 -11.47
CA SER A 135 -25.13 6.90 -12.79
C SER A 135 -24.38 7.57 -13.94
N THR A 136 -23.05 7.56 -13.87
CA THR A 136 -22.16 8.28 -14.80
C THR A 136 -21.42 7.27 -15.67
N PRO A 137 -21.51 7.35 -17.00
CA PRO A 137 -20.74 6.49 -17.90
C PRO A 137 -19.23 6.54 -17.60
N LEU A 138 -18.52 5.41 -17.74
CA LEU A 138 -17.08 5.32 -17.48
C LEU A 138 -16.25 6.31 -18.29
N GLU A 139 -16.73 6.64 -19.49
CA GLU A 139 -16.14 7.63 -20.40
C GLU A 139 -16.18 9.03 -19.78
N ASN A 140 -17.24 9.38 -19.06
CA ASN A 140 -17.45 10.68 -18.43
C ASN A 140 -16.79 10.81 -17.06
N LEU A 141 -16.28 9.71 -16.51
CA LEU A 141 -15.51 9.72 -15.27
C LEU A 141 -14.04 10.13 -15.48
N PRO A 142 -13.38 10.62 -14.42
CA PRO A 142 -11.93 10.81 -14.42
C PRO A 142 -11.20 9.54 -14.82
N ASN A 143 -10.06 9.72 -15.50
CA ASN A 143 -9.19 8.62 -15.87
C ASN A 143 -8.72 7.83 -14.63
N LEU A 144 -8.41 6.55 -14.84
CA LEU A 144 -7.98 5.66 -13.76
C LEU A 144 -6.78 6.23 -12.98
N SER A 145 -5.83 6.87 -13.67
CA SER A 145 -4.66 7.52 -13.06
C SER A 145 -5.04 8.59 -12.03
N VAL A 146 -6.12 9.35 -12.27
CA VAL A 146 -6.61 10.37 -11.34
C VAL A 146 -7.17 9.72 -10.06
N VAL A 147 -7.95 8.65 -10.22
CA VAL A 147 -8.50 7.88 -9.10
C VAL A 147 -7.38 7.20 -8.30
N GLN A 148 -6.41 6.59 -8.98
CA GLN A 148 -5.23 5.98 -8.36
C GLN A 148 -4.44 7.00 -7.55
N ASN A 149 -4.08 8.15 -8.15
CA ASN A 149 -3.31 9.18 -7.46
C ASN A 149 -4.02 9.69 -6.21
N PHE A 150 -5.33 9.94 -6.31
CA PHE A 150 -6.13 10.40 -5.17
C PHE A 150 -6.22 9.35 -4.06
N VAL A 151 -6.57 8.11 -4.39
CA VAL A 151 -6.71 7.01 -3.43
C VAL A 151 -5.36 6.70 -2.78
N ASN A 152 -4.27 6.61 -3.55
CA ASN A 152 -2.94 6.33 -3.02
C ASN A 152 -2.47 7.43 -2.07
N HIS A 153 -2.68 8.70 -2.43
CA HIS A 153 -2.36 9.81 -1.55
C HIS A 153 -3.17 9.76 -0.25
N TYR A 154 -4.49 9.53 -0.34
CA TYR A 154 -5.36 9.41 0.83
C TYR A 154 -4.97 8.24 1.72
N SER A 155 -4.69 7.08 1.14
CA SER A 155 -4.31 5.88 1.88
C SER A 155 -2.99 6.07 2.62
N ARG A 156 -1.99 6.68 1.98
CA ARG A 156 -0.71 7.03 2.63
C ARG A 156 -0.94 7.99 3.78
N THR A 157 -1.68 9.08 3.57
CA THR A 157 -1.80 10.16 4.55
C THR A 157 -2.78 9.87 5.70
N ASN A 158 -3.83 9.06 5.49
CA ASN A 158 -4.93 8.93 6.45
C ASN A 158 -5.30 7.50 6.84
N LEU A 159 -4.85 6.47 6.11
CA LEU A 159 -5.20 5.06 6.40
C LEU A 159 -4.01 4.27 6.95
N GLU A 160 -2.99 4.97 7.43
CA GLU A 160 -1.72 4.40 7.88
C GLU A 160 -1.08 3.42 6.88
N ASN A 161 -1.46 3.50 5.61
CA ASN A 161 -0.94 2.67 4.53
C ASN A 161 0.41 3.26 4.05
N HIS A 162 1.27 3.55 5.02
CA HIS A 162 2.68 3.78 4.84
C HIS A 162 3.33 2.42 4.65
N ASP A 163 4.32 2.34 3.76
CA ASP A 163 5.19 1.17 3.68
C ASP A 163 6.10 1.17 4.92
N ARG A 164 5.54 0.92 6.12
CA ARG A 164 6.27 0.85 7.39
C ARG A 164 7.04 -0.46 7.48
N VAL A 165 7.82 -0.74 6.45
CA VAL A 165 8.73 -1.89 6.39
C VAL A 165 9.66 -1.85 7.59
N ASP A 166 10.04 -0.66 8.06
CA ASP A 166 10.87 -0.49 9.25
C ASP A 166 10.17 -0.92 10.55
N GLU A 167 8.88 -0.64 10.74
CA GLU A 167 8.14 -1.15 11.91
C GLU A 167 7.94 -2.66 11.87
N ILE A 168 7.69 -3.21 10.68
CA ILE A 168 7.62 -4.67 10.50
C ILE A 168 8.98 -5.30 10.78
N ARG A 169 10.08 -4.70 10.31
CA ARG A 169 11.44 -5.12 10.64
C ARG A 169 11.69 -5.10 12.13
N GLU A 170 11.35 -4.00 12.80
CA GLU A 170 11.49 -3.88 14.26
C GLU A 170 10.68 -4.97 14.99
N TRP A 171 9.44 -5.23 14.55
CA TRP A 171 8.60 -6.28 15.12
C TRP A 171 9.19 -7.68 14.91
N ILE A 172 9.73 -7.98 13.72
CA ILE A 172 10.42 -9.24 13.43
C ILE A 172 11.64 -9.37 14.34
N HIS A 173 12.49 -8.35 14.41
CA HIS A 173 13.68 -8.38 15.25
C HIS A 173 13.36 -8.55 16.73
N ALA A 174 12.30 -7.90 17.23
CA ALA A 174 11.86 -8.01 18.62
C ALA A 174 11.32 -9.40 18.97
N LYS A 175 10.88 -10.18 17.97
CA LYS A 175 10.34 -11.54 18.12
C LYS A 175 11.26 -12.63 17.63
N ASN A 176 12.49 -12.31 17.28
CA ASN A 176 13.45 -13.30 16.83
C ASN A 176 13.70 -14.35 17.91
N PHE A 177 13.77 -15.60 17.47
CA PHE A 177 14.04 -16.75 18.33
C PHE A 177 15.36 -16.56 19.09
N THR A 178 15.26 -16.51 20.41
CA THR A 178 16.39 -16.44 21.35
C THR A 178 16.66 -17.77 22.03
N GLY A 179 15.71 -18.71 21.97
CA GLY A 179 15.74 -19.96 22.72
C GLY A 179 15.10 -19.84 24.11
N ALA A 180 14.84 -18.64 24.61
CA ALA A 180 14.21 -18.42 25.91
C ALA A 180 12.66 -18.47 25.87
N GLU A 181 12.06 -18.52 24.68
CA GLU A 181 10.61 -18.47 24.51
C GLU A 181 9.91 -19.67 25.16
N SER A 182 8.71 -19.45 25.68
CA SER A 182 7.89 -20.55 26.21
C SER A 182 7.41 -21.48 25.10
N LYS A 183 6.80 -22.62 25.48
CA LYS A 183 6.32 -23.63 24.51
C LYS A 183 5.37 -23.04 23.46
N ASP A 184 4.42 -22.22 23.90
CA ASP A 184 3.31 -21.72 23.08
C ASP A 184 3.51 -20.25 22.66
N GLN A 185 4.63 -19.63 23.05
CA GLN A 185 4.98 -18.28 22.63
C GLN A 185 5.44 -18.28 21.17
N ALA A 186 4.80 -17.43 20.36
CA ALA A 186 5.17 -17.26 18.96
C ALA A 186 6.42 -16.39 18.79
N PHE A 187 7.30 -16.82 17.88
CA PHE A 187 8.54 -16.14 17.52
C PHE A 187 8.80 -16.25 16.01
N THR A 188 9.71 -15.39 15.54
CA THR A 188 10.24 -15.38 14.18
C THR A 188 11.58 -16.08 14.10
N PHE A 189 11.90 -16.68 12.96
CA PHE A 189 13.16 -17.38 12.74
C PHE A 189 13.56 -17.28 11.27
N SER A 190 14.57 -16.49 10.95
CA SER A 190 14.88 -16.19 9.54
C SER A 190 16.08 -16.96 9.03
N TRP A 191 16.05 -17.39 7.77
CA TRP A 191 17.15 -18.15 7.15
C TRP A 191 18.47 -17.36 7.16
N GLU A 192 18.44 -16.14 6.61
CA GLU A 192 19.59 -15.25 6.53
C GLU A 192 19.69 -14.35 7.75
N VAL A 193 20.91 -14.24 8.29
CA VAL A 193 21.26 -13.30 9.35
C VAL A 193 22.37 -12.39 8.85
N ASP A 194 22.31 -11.12 9.22
CA ASP A 194 23.33 -10.13 8.90
C ASP A 194 24.58 -10.32 9.77
N GLU A 195 25.62 -9.52 9.50
CA GLU A 195 26.88 -9.52 10.25
C GLU A 195 26.70 -9.22 11.76
N LYS A 196 25.53 -8.66 12.14
CA LYS A 196 25.16 -8.33 13.52
C LYS A 196 24.27 -9.39 14.16
N GLY A 197 24.06 -10.53 13.49
CA GLY A 197 23.21 -11.63 13.96
C GLY A 197 21.70 -11.34 13.87
N LYS A 198 21.29 -10.27 13.18
CA LYS A 198 19.87 -9.93 12.99
C LYS A 198 19.34 -10.55 11.70
N SER A 199 18.10 -11.01 11.73
CA SER A 199 17.40 -11.53 10.55
C SER A 199 17.41 -10.54 9.37
N VAL A 200 17.84 -10.98 8.20
CA VAL A 200 17.75 -10.15 6.99
C VAL A 200 16.31 -10.13 6.51
N VAL A 201 15.67 -8.96 6.54
CA VAL A 201 14.32 -8.76 6.00
C VAL A 201 14.42 -7.97 4.69
N GLY A 202 14.18 -8.67 3.58
CA GLY A 202 14.14 -8.08 2.25
C GLY A 202 13.05 -7.00 2.09
N ASN A 203 13.07 -6.29 0.96
CA ASN A 203 12.05 -5.29 0.63
C ASN A 203 10.96 -5.84 -0.29
N GLY A 204 11.04 -7.12 -0.67
CA GLY A 204 10.06 -7.81 -1.52
C GLY A 204 10.24 -7.55 -3.01
N SER A 205 11.31 -6.87 -3.42
CA SER A 205 11.73 -6.82 -4.82
C SER A 205 12.37 -8.15 -5.24
N ASP A 206 12.45 -8.39 -6.54
CA ASP A 206 13.08 -9.62 -7.06
C ASP A 206 14.58 -9.72 -6.70
N ALA A 207 15.25 -8.56 -6.52
CA ALA A 207 16.64 -8.50 -6.09
C ALA A 207 16.81 -8.72 -4.57
N LYS A 208 15.78 -8.44 -3.77
CA LYS A 208 15.80 -8.54 -2.30
C LYS A 208 14.48 -9.12 -1.79
N PRO A 209 14.23 -10.42 -2.04
CA PRO A 209 13.02 -11.09 -1.59
C PRO A 209 12.95 -11.06 -0.05
N PHE A 210 11.73 -11.01 0.50
CA PHE A 210 11.53 -11.19 1.93
C PHE A 210 10.85 -12.53 2.21
N VAL A 211 11.23 -13.10 3.35
CA VAL A 211 10.59 -14.25 3.98
C VAL A 211 10.35 -13.85 5.43
N ILE A 212 9.12 -14.02 5.91
CA ILE A 212 8.74 -13.77 7.30
C ILE A 212 8.17 -15.05 7.87
N GLU A 213 8.83 -15.62 8.85
CA GLU A 213 8.51 -16.91 9.42
C GLU A 213 7.89 -16.78 10.81
N LEU A 214 6.88 -17.60 11.13
CA LEU A 214 6.22 -17.60 12.43
C LEU A 214 5.92 -19.03 12.88
N THR A 215 6.29 -19.35 14.13
CA THR A 215 5.98 -20.63 14.78
C THR A 215 6.06 -20.52 16.31
N THR A 216 5.80 -21.62 17.00
CA THR A 216 6.07 -21.82 18.44
C THR A 216 6.89 -23.11 18.62
N LYS A 217 7.54 -23.28 19.78
CA LYS A 217 8.23 -24.54 20.09
C LYS A 217 7.26 -25.72 20.11
N GLY A 218 6.04 -25.50 20.58
CA GLY A 218 4.97 -26.48 20.62
C GLY A 218 4.58 -27.00 19.23
N LEU A 219 4.54 -26.14 18.22
CA LEU A 219 4.25 -26.54 16.84
C LEU A 219 5.42 -27.30 16.21
N VAL A 220 6.65 -26.81 16.37
CA VAL A 220 7.86 -27.46 15.80
C VAL A 220 8.09 -28.85 16.41
N THR A 221 7.85 -29.01 17.71
CA THR A 221 8.06 -30.28 18.41
C THR A 221 7.08 -31.39 18.00
N GLN A 222 6.00 -31.08 17.26
CA GLN A 222 5.15 -32.10 16.67
C GLN A 222 5.89 -32.96 15.64
N MET A 223 6.95 -32.42 15.02
CA MET A 223 7.82 -33.17 14.11
C MET A 223 8.78 -34.13 14.81
N LEU A 224 8.72 -34.27 16.16
CA LEU A 224 9.44 -35.32 16.89
C LEU A 224 8.81 -36.72 16.70
N LEU A 225 7.65 -36.79 16.06
CA LEU A 225 7.02 -38.05 15.68
C LEU A 225 7.97 -38.88 14.79
N PRO A 226 7.92 -40.22 14.84
CA PRO A 226 8.70 -41.05 13.94
C PRO A 226 8.49 -40.67 12.46
N PRO A 227 9.54 -40.62 11.62
CA PRO A 227 9.41 -40.21 10.21
C PRO A 227 8.41 -41.04 9.38
N ASP A 228 8.14 -42.27 9.83
CA ASP A 228 7.19 -43.20 9.20
C ASP A 228 5.75 -43.00 9.68
N SER A 229 5.50 -42.01 10.53
CA SER A 229 4.21 -41.74 11.15
C SER A 229 3.57 -40.42 10.72
N PHE A 230 4.25 -39.64 9.89
CA PHE A 230 3.71 -38.39 9.36
C PHE A 230 4.12 -38.14 7.90
N ILE A 231 3.37 -37.25 7.25
CA ILE A 231 3.69 -36.66 5.95
C ILE A 231 3.90 -35.17 6.16
N LEU A 232 5.02 -34.62 5.70
CA LEU A 232 5.26 -33.18 5.72
C LEU A 232 4.48 -32.52 4.57
N HIS A 233 3.71 -31.50 4.86
CA HIS A 233 2.98 -30.70 3.88
C HIS A 233 3.62 -29.31 3.77
N ALA A 234 3.83 -28.84 2.55
CA ALA A 234 4.15 -27.44 2.25
C ALA A 234 3.23 -26.96 1.14
N ASP A 235 2.39 -25.97 1.42
CA ASP A 235 1.41 -25.44 0.47
C ASP A 235 1.44 -23.91 0.49
N ALA A 236 1.37 -23.27 -0.68
CA ALA A 236 1.40 -21.81 -0.81
C ALA A 236 0.00 -21.28 -1.12
N THR A 237 -0.56 -20.48 -0.20
CA THR A 237 -1.92 -19.94 -0.34
C THR A 237 -1.93 -18.43 -0.43
N TYR A 238 -2.58 -17.90 -1.46
CA TYR A 238 -2.68 -16.46 -1.73
C TYR A 238 -3.78 -15.73 -0.92
N LYS A 239 -4.69 -16.48 -0.29
CA LYS A 239 -5.94 -15.92 0.27
C LYS A 239 -5.81 -15.38 1.69
N MET A 240 -4.66 -15.52 2.34
CA MET A 240 -4.52 -15.21 3.76
C MET A 240 -4.01 -13.80 4.08
N ASN A 241 -3.64 -12.98 3.08
CA ASN A 241 -3.30 -11.58 3.34
C ASN A 241 -3.89 -10.59 2.33
N HIS A 242 -4.14 -9.37 2.83
CA HIS A 242 -4.77 -8.29 2.08
C HIS A 242 -3.87 -7.73 0.95
N ARG A 243 -2.55 -7.98 1.03
CA ARG A 243 -1.56 -7.54 0.03
C ARG A 243 -1.41 -8.54 -1.13
N GLY A 244 -1.95 -9.75 -1.01
CA GLY A 244 -1.83 -10.82 -2.00
C GLY A 244 -0.46 -11.51 -2.04
N TYR A 245 0.36 -11.39 -0.99
CA TYR A 245 1.58 -12.19 -0.87
C TYR A 245 1.23 -13.67 -0.66
N PRO A 246 1.97 -14.61 -1.24
CA PRO A 246 1.82 -16.01 -0.87
C PRO A 246 2.13 -16.23 0.61
N VAL A 247 1.31 -17.06 1.25
CA VAL A 247 1.60 -17.60 2.58
C VAL A 247 1.82 -19.09 2.44
N VAL A 248 3.07 -19.53 2.67
CA VAL A 248 3.42 -20.93 2.72
C VAL A 248 3.05 -21.48 4.09
N VAL A 249 2.16 -22.45 4.10
CA VAL A 249 1.76 -23.20 5.29
C VAL A 249 2.57 -24.49 5.30
N VAL A 250 3.34 -24.67 6.36
CA VAL A 250 4.04 -25.93 6.61
C VAL A 250 3.40 -26.63 7.79
N GLY A 251 3.07 -27.90 7.60
CA GLY A 251 2.46 -28.73 8.64
C GLY A 251 2.75 -30.19 8.42
N ILE A 252 2.28 -31.03 9.34
CA ILE A 252 2.38 -32.48 9.23
C ILE A 252 0.98 -33.10 9.30
N SER A 253 0.74 -34.12 8.48
CA SER A 253 -0.43 -34.98 8.66
C SER A 253 0.00 -36.26 9.34
N ASP A 254 -0.68 -36.61 10.44
CA ASP A 254 -0.44 -37.85 11.16
C ASP A 254 -1.15 -39.06 10.50
N ARG A 255 -1.01 -40.24 11.12
CA ARG A 255 -1.69 -41.48 10.65
C ARG A 255 -3.21 -41.41 10.74
N ALA A 256 -3.77 -40.54 11.57
CA ALA A 256 -5.20 -40.29 11.65
C ALA A 256 -5.69 -39.30 10.58
N ARG A 257 -4.79 -38.85 9.67
CA ARG A 257 -5.06 -37.86 8.62
C ARG A 257 -5.46 -36.49 9.19
N VAL A 258 -5.05 -36.20 10.42
CA VAL A 258 -5.23 -34.88 11.01
C VAL A 258 -4.02 -34.04 10.63
N PHE A 259 -4.30 -32.87 10.04
CA PHE A 259 -3.29 -31.87 9.73
C PHE A 259 -2.96 -31.06 10.99
N HIS A 260 -1.69 -30.97 11.30
CA HIS A 260 -1.17 -30.15 12.38
C HIS A 260 -0.22 -29.09 11.84
N LEU A 261 -0.48 -27.84 12.19
CA LEU A 261 0.34 -26.72 11.76
C LEU A 261 1.73 -26.79 12.43
N VAL A 262 2.78 -26.56 11.64
CA VAL A 262 4.15 -26.46 12.15
C VAL A 262 4.65 -25.02 12.05
N ALA A 263 4.50 -24.36 10.91
CA ALA A 263 4.98 -23.00 10.73
C ALA A 263 4.24 -22.29 9.58
N LEU A 264 4.23 -20.97 9.63
CA LEU A 264 3.72 -20.09 8.58
C LEU A 264 4.85 -19.23 8.04
N PHE A 265 4.89 -19.06 6.72
CA PHE A 265 5.86 -18.22 6.04
C PHE A 265 5.14 -17.26 5.11
N ILE A 266 5.38 -15.97 5.25
CA ILE A 266 4.93 -14.96 4.29
C ILE A 266 6.10 -14.68 3.37
N VAL A 267 5.92 -14.96 2.08
CA VAL A 267 6.98 -14.83 1.07
C VAL A 267 6.62 -13.79 0.02
N SER A 268 7.61 -13.09 -0.52
CA SER A 268 7.37 -12.13 -1.60
C SER A 268 7.30 -12.74 -2.99
N GLN A 269 7.93 -13.92 -3.21
CA GLN A 269 7.91 -14.63 -4.49
C GLN A 269 7.84 -16.15 -4.26
N GLU A 270 7.39 -16.87 -5.28
CA GLU A 270 7.30 -18.34 -5.31
C GLU A 270 8.42 -18.92 -6.17
N THR A 271 9.67 -18.69 -5.76
CA THR A 271 10.85 -19.20 -6.46
C THR A 271 11.49 -20.35 -5.69
N GLN A 272 12.23 -21.20 -6.40
CA GLN A 272 12.90 -22.35 -5.78
C GLN A 272 13.83 -21.92 -4.61
N PRO A 273 14.67 -20.87 -4.74
CA PRO A 273 15.52 -20.44 -3.63
C PRO A 273 14.74 -20.03 -2.38
N ILE A 274 13.55 -19.45 -2.54
CA ILE A 274 12.70 -19.07 -1.42
C ILE A 274 12.13 -20.30 -0.73
N PHE A 275 11.60 -21.28 -1.48
CA PHE A 275 11.13 -22.53 -0.90
C PHE A 275 12.26 -23.34 -0.23
N GLU A 276 13.47 -23.31 -0.78
CA GLU A 276 14.66 -23.90 -0.13
C GLU A 276 14.97 -23.18 1.19
N ALA A 277 14.97 -21.85 1.23
CA ALA A 277 15.18 -21.07 2.45
C ALA A 277 14.11 -21.36 3.52
N VAL A 278 12.85 -21.49 3.13
CA VAL A 278 11.72 -21.88 4.00
C VAL A 278 11.98 -23.26 4.65
N LEU A 279 12.36 -24.26 3.86
CA LEU A 279 12.58 -25.62 4.36
C LEU A 279 13.87 -25.73 5.19
N LEU A 280 14.94 -25.04 4.78
CA LEU A 280 16.22 -25.03 5.48
C LEU A 280 16.15 -24.28 6.83
N SER A 281 15.46 -23.14 6.87
CA SER A 281 15.23 -22.41 8.13
C SER A 281 14.44 -23.27 9.12
N LEU A 282 13.41 -23.98 8.66
CA LEU A 282 12.64 -24.91 9.50
C LEU A 282 13.50 -26.07 10.02
N ARG A 283 14.30 -26.69 9.15
CA ARG A 283 15.23 -27.78 9.55
C ARG A 283 16.22 -27.32 10.59
N ARG A 284 16.81 -26.13 10.41
CA ARG A 284 17.75 -25.53 11.37
C ARG A 284 17.06 -25.22 12.70
N LEU A 285 15.86 -24.63 12.66
CA LEU A 285 15.09 -24.35 13.87
C LEU A 285 14.75 -25.63 14.65
N PHE A 286 14.33 -26.68 13.95
CA PHE A 286 14.04 -27.97 14.58
C PHE A 286 15.26 -28.51 15.33
N TYR A 287 16.44 -28.44 14.73
CA TYR A 287 17.68 -28.82 15.41
C TYR A 287 17.96 -27.97 16.64
N TYR A 288 17.82 -26.64 16.55
CA TYR A 288 18.03 -25.76 17.70
C TYR A 288 17.06 -26.01 18.86
N ILE A 289 15.81 -26.38 18.57
CA ILE A 289 14.82 -26.65 19.62
C ILE A 289 14.98 -28.04 20.22
N THR A 290 15.33 -29.04 19.41
CA THR A 290 15.24 -30.47 19.80
C THR A 290 16.58 -31.17 19.95
N CYS A 291 17.67 -30.57 19.47
CA CYS A 291 18.98 -31.18 19.32
C CYS A 291 18.96 -32.48 18.48
N ARG A 292 18.05 -32.57 17.51
CA ARG A 292 17.90 -33.71 16.60
C ARG A 292 17.84 -33.24 15.15
N ASP A 293 18.35 -34.07 14.25
CA ASP A 293 18.18 -33.85 12.82
C ASP A 293 16.72 -34.13 12.41
N LEU A 294 16.13 -33.21 11.66
CA LEU A 294 14.81 -33.41 11.07
C LEU A 294 14.90 -34.44 9.94
N VAL A 295 14.22 -35.58 10.10
CA VAL A 295 14.15 -36.64 9.09
C VAL A 295 12.74 -36.70 8.51
N VAL A 296 12.61 -36.45 7.20
CA VAL A 296 11.33 -36.44 6.49
C VAL A 296 11.33 -37.54 5.44
N ARG A 297 10.51 -38.58 5.64
CA ARG A 297 10.38 -39.69 4.68
C ARG A 297 9.38 -39.40 3.58
N TYR A 298 8.25 -38.80 3.95
CA TYR A 298 7.15 -38.46 3.05
C TYR A 298 6.90 -36.96 3.10
N ALA A 299 6.75 -36.34 1.94
CA ALA A 299 6.40 -34.93 1.84
C ALA A 299 5.44 -34.74 0.67
N LEU A 300 4.48 -33.86 0.84
CA LEU A 300 3.52 -33.41 -0.13
C LEU A 300 3.68 -31.91 -0.30
N ALA A 301 3.77 -31.47 -1.54
CA ALA A 301 3.71 -30.08 -1.91
C ALA A 301 2.89 -29.94 -3.19
N ASP A 302 2.57 -28.71 -3.56
CA ASP A 302 1.90 -28.46 -4.83
C ASP A 302 2.74 -28.95 -6.00
N ALA A 303 2.06 -29.27 -7.10
CA ALA A 303 2.68 -29.65 -8.36
C ALA A 303 3.35 -28.44 -9.08
N ASP A 304 3.89 -27.50 -8.31
CA ASP A 304 4.69 -26.39 -8.79
C ASP A 304 6.18 -26.79 -8.87
N GLN A 305 6.83 -26.37 -9.94
CA GLN A 305 8.20 -26.76 -10.25
C GLN A 305 9.19 -26.27 -9.18
N ALA A 306 8.97 -25.07 -8.62
CA ALA A 306 9.85 -24.49 -7.63
C ALA A 306 9.76 -25.26 -6.29
N GLN A 307 8.55 -25.59 -5.85
CA GLN A 307 8.34 -26.38 -4.63
C GLN A 307 8.92 -27.81 -4.76
N TYR A 308 8.67 -28.47 -5.90
CA TYR A 308 9.21 -29.80 -6.16
C TYR A 308 10.74 -29.82 -6.14
N ASN A 309 11.37 -28.87 -6.83
CA ASN A 309 12.82 -28.78 -6.88
C ASN A 309 13.42 -28.52 -5.50
N ALA A 310 12.84 -27.59 -4.74
CA ALA A 310 13.28 -27.25 -3.40
C ALA A 310 13.21 -28.46 -2.45
N LEU A 311 12.10 -29.20 -2.43
CA LEU A 311 11.98 -30.42 -1.64
C LEU A 311 13.00 -31.48 -2.05
N SER A 312 13.24 -31.63 -3.36
CA SER A 312 14.21 -32.59 -3.88
C SER A 312 15.65 -32.20 -3.51
N SER A 313 15.96 -30.91 -3.47
CA SER A 313 17.27 -30.36 -3.12
C SER A 313 17.56 -30.55 -1.63
N VAL A 314 16.64 -30.14 -0.76
CA VAL A 314 16.78 -30.24 0.70
C VAL A 314 16.87 -31.70 1.18
N ARG A 315 16.20 -32.64 0.50
CA ARG A 315 16.33 -34.08 0.77
C ARG A 315 17.70 -34.64 0.39
N ARG A 316 18.37 -34.08 -0.62
CA ARG A 316 19.71 -34.51 -1.07
C ARG A 316 20.84 -33.93 -0.23
N LEU A 317 20.60 -32.82 0.47
CA LEU A 317 21.54 -32.24 1.44
C LEU A 317 21.64 -33.14 2.68
N LYS A 318 22.40 -34.23 2.56
CA LYS A 318 22.76 -35.12 3.67
C LYS A 318 23.86 -34.55 4.56
N ASP A 319 24.58 -33.51 4.15
CA ASP A 319 25.73 -32.99 4.89
C ASP A 319 25.83 -31.46 4.80
N PHE A 320 25.79 -30.74 5.93
CA PHE A 320 26.40 -29.40 6.11
C PHE A 320 26.91 -29.29 7.57
N PRO A 321 27.99 -28.53 7.83
CA PRO A 321 28.90 -28.73 8.95
C PRO A 321 28.35 -28.25 10.29
N ARG A 322 28.71 -28.99 11.34
CA ARG A 322 28.33 -28.85 12.76
C ARG A 322 28.79 -27.56 13.46
N SER A 323 29.10 -26.47 12.77
CA SER A 323 29.75 -25.32 13.41
C SER A 323 29.28 -23.98 12.86
N TYR A 324 28.22 -23.46 13.46
CA TYR A 324 28.14 -22.04 13.79
C TYR A 324 27.73 -21.96 15.26
N HIS A 325 28.73 -21.97 16.13
CA HIS A 325 28.55 -21.56 17.51
C HIS A 325 28.22 -20.05 17.47
N LEU A 326 26.98 -19.71 17.82
CA LEU A 326 26.69 -18.39 18.37
C LEU A 326 27.41 -18.35 19.73
N ALA A 327 28.45 -17.53 19.80
CA ALA A 327 29.04 -17.11 21.07
C ALA A 327 28.12 -16.09 21.75
#